data_AF-A0A3B9D1M4-F1
#
_entry.id   AF-A0A3B9D1M4-F1
#
_cell.length_a   1.000
_cell.length_b   1.000
_cell.length_c   1.000
_cell.angle_alpha   90.00
_cell.angle_beta   90.00
_cell.angle_gamma   90.00
#
_symmetry.space_group_name_H-M   'P 1'
#
loop_
_entity.id
_entity.type
_entity.pdbx_description
1 polymer ?
#
loop_
_entity_poly.entity_id
_entity_poly.type
_entity_poly.pdbx_seq_one_letter_code
_entity_poly.pdbx_strand_id
1 'polypeptide(L)' 'NELGTFVEDQEYDVGHLFHTWFRGLGVSEEMMEYDNDGQPLPVAHDDCFPIKELLA' A
#
# COMPACT_ATOMS: atom_id res chain seq x y z
N ASN A 1 12.61 -23.10 -4.59
CA ASN A 1 14.00 -23.35 -5.03
C ASN A 1 14.90 -22.50 -4.14
N GLU A 2 16.23 -22.71 -4.10
CA GLU A 2 17.12 -21.94 -3.23
C GLU A 2 17.27 -20.45 -3.64
N LEU A 3 16.76 -20.07 -4.82
CA LEU A 3 16.96 -18.74 -5.41
C LEU A 3 15.69 -17.85 -5.40
N GLY A 4 14.55 -18.39 -5.00
CA GLY A 4 13.25 -17.74 -5.18
C GLY A 4 12.79 -17.71 -6.64
N THR A 5 11.68 -17.03 -6.85
CA THR A 5 11.09 -16.75 -8.17
C THR A 5 10.66 -15.28 -8.16
N PHE A 6 11.00 -14.57 -9.23
CA PHE A 6 10.52 -13.20 -9.45
C PHE A 6 9.09 -13.21 -9.98
N VAL A 7 8.34 -12.18 -9.62
CA VAL A 7 7.05 -11.90 -10.25
C VAL A 7 7.32 -11.48 -11.69
N GLU A 8 6.65 -12.10 -12.65
CA GLU A 8 6.87 -11.83 -14.08
C GLU A 8 6.13 -10.57 -14.56
N ASP A 9 5.09 -10.19 -13.85
CA ASP A 9 4.18 -9.10 -14.14
C ASP A 9 4.22 -8.03 -13.03
N GLN A 10 3.09 -7.38 -12.76
CA GLN A 10 3.02 -6.31 -11.77
C GLN A 10 3.19 -6.90 -10.36
N GLU A 11 4.29 -6.55 -9.70
CA GLU A 11 4.47 -6.86 -8.29
C GLU A 11 3.57 -5.95 -7.42
N TYR A 12 3.01 -6.57 -6.38
CA TYR A 12 2.27 -5.87 -5.34
C TYR A 12 2.86 -6.28 -4.00
N ASP A 13 3.23 -5.26 -3.22
CA ASP A 13 3.69 -5.43 -1.85
C ASP A 13 2.59 -5.04 -0.84
N VAL A 14 2.93 -5.02 0.44
CA VAL A 14 1.99 -4.63 1.50
C VAL A 14 1.51 -3.18 1.36
N GLY A 15 2.30 -2.30 0.76
CA GLY A 15 1.92 -0.91 0.56
C GLY A 15 0.73 -0.77 -0.37
N HIS A 16 0.76 -1.48 -1.50
CA HIS A 16 -0.36 -1.51 -2.46
C HIS A 16 -1.68 -1.96 -1.81
N LEU A 17 -1.61 -2.89 -0.85
CA LEU A 17 -2.80 -3.33 -0.11
C LEU A 17 -3.38 -2.23 0.79
N PHE A 18 -2.53 -1.49 1.52
CA PHE A 18 -3.00 -0.37 2.35
C PHE A 18 -3.66 0.71 1.50
N HIS A 19 -3.04 1.12 0.40
CA HIS A 19 -3.64 2.09 -0.53
C HIS A 19 -4.97 1.57 -1.10
N THR A 20 -5.07 0.28 -1.41
CA THR A 20 -6.32 -0.35 -1.89
C THR A 20 -7.42 -0.28 -0.84
N TRP A 21 -7.14 -0.69 0.41
CA TRP A 21 -8.15 -0.69 1.47
C TRP A 21 -8.61 0.72 1.82
N PHE A 22 -7.67 1.66 1.98
CA PHE A 22 -8.02 3.05 2.29
C PHE A 22 -8.82 3.69 1.16
N ARG A 23 -8.46 3.42 -0.10
CA ARG A 23 -9.26 3.84 -1.26
C ARG A 23 -10.67 3.25 -1.22
N GLY A 24 -10.81 1.96 -0.93
CA GLY A 24 -12.11 1.28 -0.83
C GLY A 24 -12.97 1.77 0.34
N LEU A 25 -12.34 2.21 1.43
CA LEU A 25 -13.01 2.76 2.62
C LEU A 25 -13.29 4.27 2.53
N GLY A 26 -12.82 4.95 1.47
CA GLY A 26 -12.98 6.39 1.30
C GLY A 26 -12.11 7.25 2.22
N VAL A 27 -10.98 6.70 2.70
CA VAL A 27 -9.98 7.43 3.49
C VAL A 27 -9.09 8.24 2.53
N SER A 28 -8.91 9.53 2.82
CA SER A 28 -8.02 10.41 2.04
C SER A 28 -6.55 10.17 2.36
N GLU A 29 -5.65 10.46 1.41
CA GLU A 29 -4.19 10.29 1.58
C GLU A 29 -3.64 11.09 2.77
N GLU A 30 -4.17 12.29 3.01
CA GLU A 30 -3.84 13.14 4.17
C GLU A 30 -4.13 12.47 5.53
N MET A 31 -5.00 11.46 5.54
CA MET A 31 -5.40 10.70 6.73
C MET A 31 -4.71 9.33 6.80
N MET A 32 -3.82 9.03 5.85
CA MET A 32 -3.02 7.81 5.81
C MET A 32 -1.68 7.97 6.54
N GLU A 33 -1.50 8.98 7.37
CA GLU A 33 -0.32 9.10 8.24
C GLU A 33 -0.67 8.68 9.66
N TYR A 34 0.19 7.89 10.31
CA TYR A 34 0.03 7.51 11.71
C TYR A 34 1.04 8.26 12.57
N ASP A 35 0.58 9.10 13.49
CA ASP A 35 1.46 9.72 14.48
C ASP A 35 1.71 8.76 15.66
N ASN A 36 2.96 8.34 15.81
CA ASN A 36 3.41 7.52 16.93
C ASN A 36 4.23 8.37 17.91
N ASP A 37 3.58 8.96 18.91
CA ASP A 37 4.22 9.81 19.93
C ASP A 37 5.12 10.93 19.35
N GLY A 38 4.65 11.61 18.31
CA GLY A 38 5.36 12.68 17.62
C GLY A 38 6.26 12.21 16.48
N GLN A 39 6.31 10.90 16.21
CA GLN A 39 6.94 10.33 15.02
C GLN A 39 5.88 10.05 13.95
N PRO A 40 5.81 10.84 12.86
CA PRO A 40 4.95 10.50 11.74
C PRO A 40 5.48 9.21 11.08
N LEU A 41 4.62 8.21 11.01
CA LEU A 41 4.84 6.97 10.28
C LEU A 41 4.02 7.05 8.98
N PRO A 42 4.68 7.17 7.82
CA PRO A 42 3.99 7.11 6.54
C PRO A 42 3.36 5.71 6.41
N VAL A 43 2.10 5.64 5.99
CA VAL A 43 1.56 4.38 5.52
C VAL A 43 2.17 4.11 4.16
N ALA A 44 2.90 2.99 4.11
CA ALA A 44 3.49 2.48 2.88
C ALA A 44 4.51 3.42 2.24
N HIS A 45 5.17 2.93 1.19
CA HIS A 45 6.06 3.74 0.36
C HIS A 45 5.18 4.56 -0.59
N ASP A 46 5.50 5.84 -0.82
CA ASP A 46 4.78 6.74 -1.75
C ASP A 46 4.67 6.16 -3.19
N ASP A 47 5.54 5.21 -3.50
CA ASP A 47 5.63 4.51 -4.78
C ASP A 47 4.47 3.50 -4.97
N CYS A 48 3.75 3.15 -3.89
CA CYS A 48 2.65 2.19 -3.90
C CYS A 48 1.33 2.85 -4.30
N PHE A 49 0.44 2.07 -4.90
CA PHE A 49 -0.86 2.58 -5.39
C PHE A 49 -1.99 1.58 -5.17
N PRO A 50 -3.27 2.03 -5.18
CA PRO A 50 -4.40 1.13 -5.09
C PRO A 50 -4.48 0.17 -6.28
N ILE A 51 -4.64 -1.13 -5.99
CA ILE A 51 -4.84 -2.21 -6.96
C ILE A 51 -6.24 -2.05 -7.54
N LYS A 52 -6.33 -1.58 -8.79
CA LYS A 52 -7.58 -1.18 -9.42
C LYS A 52 -8.53 -2.35 -9.61
N GLU A 53 -8.00 -3.53 -9.87
CA GLU A 53 -8.75 -4.77 -10.07
C GLU A 53 -9.51 -5.21 -8.80
N LEU A 54 -9.11 -4.71 -7.63
CA LEU A 54 -9.76 -5.00 -6.35
C LEU A 54 -10.78 -3.93 -5.93
N LEU A 55 -10.88 -2.83 -6.68
CA LEU A 55 -11.82 -1.73 -6.42
C LEU A 55 -12.99 -1.84 -7.43
N ALA A 56 -14.15 -2.30 -6.95
CA ALA A 56 -15.35 -2.50 -7.76
C ALA A 56 -16.08 -1.18 -8.11
#